data_AF-A0A1X7I4J6-F1
#
_entry.id   AF-A0A1X7I4J6-F1
#
_cell.length_a   1.000
_cell.length_b   1.000
_cell.length_c   1.000
_cell.angle_alpha   90.00
_cell.angle_beta   90.00
_cell.angle_gamma   90.00
#
_symmetry.space_group_name_H-M   'P 1'
#
loop_
_entity.id
_entity.type
_entity.pdbx_description
1 polymer ?
#
loop_
_entity_poly.entity_id
_entity_poly.type
_entity_poly.pdbx_seq_one_letter_code
_entity_poly.pdbx_strand_id
1 'polypeptide(L)'
;MSIIRKSDKNDRKKKNFSVGIALLILFVIAVLTYAIFEKSGHWLVQNDEVDHVKWVAVLDGQTADLERSDYAANLVKEGKADSVLLLGRRVYRERSNSEFYAEDFMKLGAFDSNAVFLVPHNDPSTISEAYSIIPWLKKHNIDTVLLLTDAASTYRVKRIFQKLSGNSPVYVTKDIHHVTYNPNCWYSNRESRKTWLRGWAALFASYLDLFNTDTLEAVDSSYYKPIKSYAEYKREFRSNVNLQKLLPKIEDKIKTESEKETVKDSVKTSVTESSKTQEKAPEKAQAKETPKATAKETPKDKAAEKKTDAKAPNKTPAKQGKK
;
A
#
# COMPACT_ATOMS: atom_id res chain seq x y z
N MET A 1 -38.56 -43.85 66.30
CA MET A 1 -37.53 -43.88 65.22
C MET A 1 -37.68 -42.64 64.36
N SER A 2 -36.63 -41.80 64.21
CA SER A 2 -36.69 -40.59 63.37
C SER A 2 -35.31 -40.01 63.02
N ILE A 3 -34.46 -40.77 62.32
CA ILE A 3 -33.13 -40.32 61.86
C ILE A 3 -33.07 -40.18 60.33
N ILE A 4 -34.02 -39.47 59.71
CA ILE A 4 -34.01 -39.21 58.26
C ILE A 4 -34.53 -37.79 57.94
N ARG A 5 -33.65 -36.77 58.01
CA ARG A 5 -33.86 -35.45 57.33
C ARG A 5 -32.68 -34.45 57.31
N LYS A 6 -31.47 -34.80 57.79
CA LYS A 6 -30.32 -33.87 57.82
C LYS A 6 -29.41 -33.86 56.57
N SER A 7 -29.32 -34.94 55.79
CA SER A 7 -28.40 -35.00 54.62
C SER A 7 -28.76 -33.97 53.55
N ASP A 8 -30.02 -33.99 53.11
CA ASP A 8 -30.56 -33.23 51.98
C ASP A 8 -30.27 -31.72 52.04
N LYS A 9 -30.30 -31.10 53.23
CA LYS A 9 -29.94 -29.67 53.38
C LYS A 9 -28.45 -29.38 53.14
N ASN A 10 -27.55 -30.29 53.53
CA ASN A 10 -26.11 -30.15 53.27
C ASN A 10 -25.80 -30.40 51.81
N ASP A 11 -26.45 -31.38 51.18
CA ASP A 11 -26.22 -31.71 49.77
C ASP A 11 -26.70 -30.58 48.84
N ARG A 12 -27.84 -29.95 49.15
CA ARG A 12 -28.28 -28.71 48.48
C ARG A 12 -27.32 -27.53 48.70
N LYS A 13 -26.82 -27.31 49.93
CA LYS A 13 -25.83 -26.24 50.19
C LYS A 13 -24.52 -26.46 49.41
N LYS A 14 -24.00 -27.69 49.39
CA LYS A 14 -22.82 -28.07 48.61
C LYS A 14 -23.05 -27.87 47.10
N LYS A 15 -24.22 -28.26 46.58
CA LYS A 15 -24.60 -28.07 45.17
C LYS A 15 -24.70 -26.59 44.79
N ASN A 16 -25.28 -25.75 45.66
CA ASN A 16 -25.36 -24.31 45.40
C ASN A 16 -23.97 -23.64 45.47
N PHE A 17 -23.09 -24.11 46.36
CA PHE A 17 -21.71 -23.64 46.46
C PHE A 17 -20.87 -24.05 45.24
N SER A 18 -20.99 -25.30 44.76
CA SER A 18 -20.29 -25.75 43.56
C SER A 18 -20.80 -25.08 42.28
N VAL A 19 -22.11 -24.78 42.18
CA VAL A 19 -22.66 -23.95 41.10
C VAL A 19 -22.12 -22.51 41.17
N GLY A 20 -22.02 -21.92 42.36
CA GLY A 20 -21.41 -20.60 42.55
C GLY A 20 -19.94 -20.56 42.11
N ILE A 21 -19.15 -21.57 42.45
CA ILE A 21 -17.76 -21.72 41.99
C ILE A 21 -17.71 -21.90 40.47
N ALA A 22 -18.56 -22.75 39.88
CA ALA A 22 -18.58 -22.97 38.44
C ALA A 22 -18.94 -21.69 37.65
N LEU A 23 -19.89 -20.89 38.14
CA LEU A 23 -20.23 -19.59 37.56
C LEU A 23 -19.08 -18.58 37.71
N LEU A 24 -18.38 -18.55 38.85
CA LEU A 24 -17.20 -17.71 39.04
C LEU A 24 -16.05 -18.09 38.10
N ILE A 25 -15.79 -19.39 37.92
CA ILE A 25 -14.80 -19.90 36.96
C ILE A 25 -15.18 -19.49 35.53
N LEU A 26 -16.44 -19.67 35.13
CA LEU A 26 -16.93 -19.29 33.80
C LEU A 26 -16.82 -17.78 33.57
N PHE A 27 -17.13 -16.95 34.57
CA PHE A 27 -16.96 -15.51 34.52
C PHE A 27 -15.49 -15.11 34.36
N VAL A 28 -14.57 -15.71 35.13
CA VAL A 28 -13.12 -15.50 34.99
C VAL A 28 -12.63 -15.89 33.59
N ILE A 29 -13.07 -17.04 33.05
CA ILE A 29 -12.74 -17.46 31.68
C ILE A 29 -13.25 -16.45 30.64
N ALA A 30 -14.47 -15.93 30.80
CA ALA A 30 -15.03 -14.94 29.88
C ALA A 30 -14.24 -13.61 29.91
N VAL A 31 -13.87 -13.12 31.10
CA VAL A 31 -13.05 -11.91 31.27
C VAL A 31 -11.65 -12.10 30.68
N LEU A 32 -10.99 -13.23 30.95
CA LEU A 32 -9.68 -13.54 30.38
C LEU A 32 -9.73 -13.67 28.85
N THR A 33 -10.76 -14.31 28.32
CA THR A 33 -10.95 -14.47 26.87
C THR A 33 -11.17 -13.12 26.20
N TYR A 34 -11.99 -12.24 26.78
CA TYR A 34 -12.17 -10.87 26.30
C TYR A 34 -10.84 -10.07 26.32
N ALA A 35 -10.09 -10.12 27.42
CA ALA A 35 -8.82 -9.41 27.54
C ALA A 35 -7.77 -9.92 26.54
N ILE A 36 -7.65 -11.24 26.35
CA ILE A 36 -6.75 -11.84 25.35
C ILE A 36 -7.19 -11.44 23.94
N PHE A 37 -8.50 -11.48 23.65
CA PHE A 37 -9.06 -11.11 22.35
C PHE A 37 -8.76 -9.64 22.01
N GLU A 38 -8.99 -8.71 22.93
CA GLU A 38 -8.65 -7.29 22.76
C GLU A 38 -7.15 -7.10 22.54
N LYS A 39 -6.29 -7.66 23.42
CA LYS A 39 -4.83 -7.52 23.33
C LYS A 39 -4.19 -8.23 22.12
N SER A 40 -4.83 -9.25 21.56
CA SER A 40 -4.31 -9.98 20.39
C SER A 40 -4.10 -9.09 19.17
N GLY A 41 -4.81 -7.96 19.06
CA GLY A 41 -4.60 -6.98 17.98
C GLY A 41 -3.29 -6.21 18.13
N HIS A 42 -2.89 -5.91 19.37
CA HIS A 42 -1.63 -5.22 19.67
C HIS A 42 -0.42 -6.13 19.60
N TRP A 43 -0.56 -7.43 19.87
CA TRP A 43 0.55 -8.40 19.79
C TRP A 43 1.15 -8.54 18.38
N LEU A 44 0.40 -8.19 17.34
CA LEU A 44 0.89 -8.14 15.95
C LEU A 44 1.66 -6.85 15.62
N VAL A 45 1.55 -5.82 16.47
CA VAL A 45 2.05 -4.47 16.22
C VAL A 45 3.28 -4.18 17.06
N GLN A 46 4.39 -3.85 16.40
CA GLN A 46 5.62 -3.34 17.00
C GLN A 46 5.88 -1.92 16.49
N ASN A 47 5.82 -0.96 17.39
CA ASN A 47 6.07 0.45 17.11
C ASN A 47 7.26 0.94 17.93
N ASP A 48 8.44 0.96 17.32
CA ASP A 48 9.68 1.42 17.94
C ASP A 48 9.79 2.95 17.89
N GLU A 49 10.60 3.51 18.78
CA GLU A 49 11.02 4.91 18.73
C GLU A 49 12.24 5.05 17.82
N VAL A 50 12.22 6.07 16.96
CA VAL A 50 13.21 6.29 15.91
C VAL A 50 13.37 7.79 15.71
N ASP A 51 14.51 8.34 16.12
CA ASP A 51 14.86 9.75 15.90
C ASP A 51 15.48 9.96 14.51
N HIS A 52 16.42 9.10 14.13
CA HIS A 52 17.09 9.10 12.83
C HIS A 52 17.53 7.67 12.45
N VAL A 53 17.46 7.33 11.17
CA VAL A 53 17.92 6.07 10.59
C VAL A 53 18.65 6.28 9.28
N LYS A 54 19.77 5.60 9.08
CA LYS A 54 20.51 5.65 7.82
C LYS A 54 19.69 5.08 6.64
N TRP A 55 18.89 4.04 6.88
CA TRP A 55 18.11 3.36 5.85
C TRP A 55 16.67 3.11 6.26
N VAL A 56 15.75 3.38 5.32
CA VAL A 56 14.34 2.99 5.39
C VAL A 56 14.05 1.98 4.29
N ALA A 57 13.59 0.79 4.63
CA ALA A 57 13.12 -0.21 3.67
C ALA A 57 11.59 -0.26 3.66
N VAL A 58 11.00 0.21 2.57
CA VAL A 58 9.56 0.10 2.31
C VAL A 58 9.29 -1.26 1.68
N LEU A 59 8.70 -2.17 2.46
CA LEU A 59 8.33 -3.52 1.99
C LEU A 59 7.12 -3.46 1.03
N ASP A 60 7.03 -4.45 0.13
CA ASP A 60 6.02 -4.49 -0.93
C ASP A 60 4.60 -4.79 -0.39
N GLY A 61 3.60 -4.72 -1.26
CA GLY A 61 2.19 -4.85 -0.89
C GLY A 61 1.65 -3.58 -0.23
N GLN A 62 2.03 -2.43 -0.77
CA GLN A 62 1.37 -1.16 -0.47
C GLN A 62 -0.05 -1.13 -1.06
N THR A 63 -0.91 -0.27 -0.53
CA THR A 63 -2.21 0.05 -1.13
C THR A 63 -2.05 0.97 -2.34
N ALA A 64 -3.17 1.36 -2.97
CA ALA A 64 -3.16 2.42 -3.98
C ALA A 64 -2.80 3.81 -3.41
N ASP A 65 -2.93 4.00 -2.09
CA ASP A 65 -2.68 5.26 -1.39
C ASP A 65 -1.21 5.42 -0.95
N LEU A 66 -0.37 4.40 -1.15
CA LEU A 66 1.10 4.43 -0.96
C LEU A 66 1.59 4.95 0.40
N GLU A 67 0.83 4.76 1.48
CA GLU A 67 1.05 5.44 2.77
C GLU A 67 2.42 5.16 3.40
N ARG A 68 3.03 4.01 3.11
CA ARG A 68 4.40 3.67 3.57
C ARG A 68 5.47 4.50 2.83
N SER A 69 5.25 4.78 1.54
CA SER A 69 6.13 5.63 0.72
C SER A 69 5.99 7.10 1.15
N ASP A 70 4.78 7.57 1.43
CA ASP A 70 4.54 8.90 2.01
C ASP A 70 5.24 9.07 3.36
N TYR A 71 5.13 8.09 4.24
CA TYR A 71 5.81 8.11 5.54
C TYR A 71 7.34 8.15 5.38
N ALA A 72 7.90 7.31 4.50
CA ALA A 72 9.34 7.34 4.19
C ALA A 72 9.77 8.69 3.59
N ALA A 73 8.97 9.27 2.69
CA ALA A 73 9.26 10.55 2.06
C ALA A 73 9.30 11.69 3.09
N ASN A 74 8.41 11.66 4.08
CA ASN A 74 8.41 12.63 5.17
C ASN A 74 9.64 12.47 6.09
N LEU A 75 10.06 11.24 6.41
CA LEU A 75 11.31 11.03 7.15
C LEU A 75 12.54 11.61 6.45
N VAL A 76 12.66 11.43 5.12
CA VAL A 76 13.76 11.99 4.35
C VAL A 76 13.69 13.52 4.31
N LYS A 77 12.50 14.12 4.10
CA LYS A 77 12.31 15.58 4.15
C LYS A 77 12.70 16.19 5.50
N GLU A 78 12.44 15.46 6.59
CA GLU A 78 12.74 15.88 7.96
C GLU A 78 14.21 15.61 8.38
N GLY A 79 15.04 15.02 7.51
CA GLY A 79 16.43 14.64 7.86
C GLY A 79 16.52 13.45 8.83
N LYS A 80 15.43 12.71 9.02
CA LYS A 80 15.35 11.51 9.87
C LYS A 80 15.68 10.23 9.11
N ALA A 81 15.85 10.31 7.79
CA ALA A 81 16.27 9.20 6.94
C ALA A 81 17.27 9.66 5.86
N ASP A 82 18.44 9.03 5.79
CA ASP A 82 19.45 9.34 4.76
C ASP A 82 19.14 8.71 3.40
N SER A 83 18.57 7.50 3.38
CA SER A 83 18.35 6.73 2.15
C SER A 83 17.17 5.76 2.26
N VAL A 84 16.56 5.45 1.12
CA VAL A 84 15.33 4.64 1.04
C VAL A 84 15.49 3.49 0.04
N LEU A 85 15.15 2.28 0.49
CA LEU A 85 14.97 1.08 -0.34
C LEU A 85 13.47 0.89 -0.60
N LEU A 86 13.05 1.00 -1.85
CA LEU A 86 11.67 0.77 -2.29
C LEU A 86 11.58 -0.63 -2.87
N LEU A 87 11.03 -1.58 -2.11
CA LEU A 87 10.78 -2.93 -2.58
C LEU A 87 9.52 -2.97 -3.45
N GLY A 88 9.54 -3.83 -4.45
CA GLY A 88 8.35 -4.12 -5.22
C GLY A 88 8.47 -5.34 -6.11
N ARG A 89 7.46 -6.21 -6.04
CA ARG A 89 7.38 -7.41 -6.88
C ARG A 89 7.22 -7.05 -8.35
N ARG A 90 7.74 -7.91 -9.22
CA ARG A 90 7.50 -7.88 -10.66
C ARG A 90 6.00 -7.98 -10.99
N VAL A 91 5.50 -7.03 -11.77
CA VAL A 91 4.09 -6.96 -12.24
C VAL A 91 3.95 -7.20 -13.74
N TYR A 92 4.97 -6.86 -14.52
CA TYR A 92 5.09 -7.23 -15.94
C TYR A 92 6.44 -7.89 -16.19
N ARG A 93 6.62 -8.58 -17.33
CA ARG A 93 7.86 -9.32 -17.66
C ARG A 93 9.14 -8.54 -17.30
N GLU A 94 9.18 -7.25 -17.61
CA GLU A 94 10.31 -6.35 -17.34
C GLU A 94 10.02 -5.17 -16.39
N ARG A 95 8.88 -5.15 -15.68
CA ARG A 95 8.51 -4.04 -14.77
C ARG A 95 8.11 -4.54 -13.39
N SER A 96 8.47 -3.78 -12.37
CA SER A 96 8.22 -4.05 -10.95
C SER A 96 7.49 -2.90 -10.26
N ASN A 97 6.80 -3.20 -9.16
CA ASN A 97 6.20 -2.20 -8.28
C ASN A 97 7.24 -1.15 -7.81
N SER A 98 8.51 -1.53 -7.62
CA SER A 98 9.57 -0.63 -7.15
C SER A 98 9.78 0.57 -8.08
N GLU A 99 9.58 0.38 -9.39
CA GLU A 99 9.69 1.45 -10.40
C GLU A 99 8.55 2.46 -10.26
N PHE A 100 7.32 1.97 -10.09
CA PHE A 100 6.14 2.84 -9.90
C PHE A 100 6.18 3.57 -8.56
N TYR A 101 6.57 2.86 -7.48
CA TYR A 101 6.74 3.45 -6.15
C TYR A 101 7.84 4.52 -6.16
N ALA A 102 8.99 4.27 -6.81
CA ALA A 102 10.05 5.26 -6.92
C ALA A 102 9.68 6.46 -7.79
N GLU A 103 8.96 6.25 -8.89
CA GLU A 103 8.47 7.36 -9.72
C GLU A 103 7.44 8.24 -8.99
N ASP A 104 6.64 7.68 -8.09
CA ASP A 104 5.71 8.47 -7.27
C ASP A 104 6.39 9.14 -6.08
N PHE A 105 7.21 8.40 -5.33
CA PHE A 105 8.04 8.91 -4.23
C PHE A 105 8.84 10.15 -4.64
N MET A 106 9.46 10.13 -5.83
CA MET A 106 10.25 11.25 -6.35
C MET A 106 9.41 12.48 -6.77
N LYS A 107 8.08 12.41 -6.78
CA LYS A 107 7.19 13.59 -6.92
C LYS A 107 6.90 14.25 -5.58
N LEU A 108 7.01 13.51 -4.47
CA LEU A 108 6.66 14.00 -3.13
C LEU A 108 7.66 15.05 -2.63
N GLY A 109 8.86 15.13 -3.18
CA GLY A 109 9.89 16.10 -2.79
C GLY A 109 11.14 16.06 -3.68
N ALA A 110 12.00 17.07 -3.51
CA ALA A 110 13.28 17.19 -4.22
C ALA A 110 14.37 16.32 -3.55
N PHE A 111 14.22 14.99 -3.65
CA PHE A 111 15.15 14.03 -3.07
C PHE A 111 16.41 13.82 -3.93
N ASP A 112 17.53 13.43 -3.30
CA ASP A 112 18.67 12.92 -4.07
C ASP A 112 18.32 11.56 -4.70
N SER A 113 18.29 11.53 -6.03
CA SER A 113 18.10 10.32 -6.82
C SER A 113 19.16 9.23 -6.61
N ASN A 114 20.29 9.53 -5.96
CA ASN A 114 21.29 8.54 -5.54
C ASN A 114 21.00 7.93 -4.16
N ALA A 115 20.14 8.56 -3.34
CA ALA A 115 19.72 8.09 -2.03
C ALA A 115 18.42 7.25 -2.07
N VAL A 116 17.72 7.24 -3.20
CA VAL A 116 16.52 6.42 -3.43
C VAL A 116 16.88 5.21 -4.29
N PHE A 117 16.64 4.01 -3.77
CA PHE A 117 17.03 2.73 -4.37
C PHE A 117 15.81 1.87 -4.70
N LEU A 118 15.81 1.29 -5.89
CA LEU A 118 14.80 0.36 -6.35
C LEU A 118 15.24 -1.07 -6.03
N VAL A 119 14.38 -1.84 -5.39
CA VAL A 119 14.58 -3.26 -5.10
C VAL A 119 13.54 -4.10 -5.87
N PRO A 120 13.77 -4.39 -7.16
CA PRO A 120 12.91 -5.24 -7.97
C PRO A 120 13.06 -6.74 -7.61
N HIS A 121 11.98 -7.38 -7.16
CA HIS A 121 12.00 -8.80 -6.76
C HIS A 121 10.89 -9.65 -7.40
N ASN A 122 10.99 -10.98 -7.25
CA ASN A 122 9.89 -11.92 -7.53
C ASN A 122 9.24 -12.46 -6.25
N ASP A 123 9.72 -12.02 -5.10
CA ASP A 123 9.47 -12.64 -3.80
C ASP A 123 7.98 -12.65 -3.44
N PRO A 124 7.37 -13.84 -3.22
CA PRO A 124 5.94 -13.95 -2.87
C PRO A 124 5.67 -13.73 -1.38
N SER A 125 6.72 -13.62 -0.56
CA SER A 125 6.63 -13.60 0.90
C SER A 125 7.61 -12.61 1.53
N THR A 126 7.31 -12.16 2.75
CA THR A 126 8.19 -11.34 3.60
C THR A 126 9.54 -12.01 3.88
N ILE A 127 9.57 -13.35 3.98
CA ILE A 127 10.81 -14.11 4.17
C ILE A 127 11.66 -13.96 2.91
N SER A 128 11.07 -14.19 1.74
CA SER A 128 11.74 -14.04 0.45
C SER A 128 12.23 -12.60 0.22
N GLU A 129 11.46 -11.56 0.59
CA GLU A 129 11.91 -10.15 0.56
C GLU A 129 13.13 -9.89 1.47
N ALA A 130 13.25 -10.62 2.59
CA ALA A 130 14.42 -10.58 3.46
C ALA A 130 15.64 -11.31 2.85
N TYR A 131 15.42 -12.48 2.21
CA TYR A 131 16.44 -13.16 1.40
C TYR A 131 16.96 -12.30 0.25
N SER A 132 16.09 -11.47 -0.33
CA SER A 132 16.53 -10.34 -1.13
C SER A 132 17.36 -9.40 -0.26
N ILE A 133 16.82 -8.47 0.54
CA ILE A 133 17.65 -7.31 0.94
C ILE A 133 18.77 -7.57 1.97
N ILE A 134 18.75 -8.63 2.78
CA ILE A 134 19.72 -8.81 3.88
C ILE A 134 21.18 -8.93 3.41
N PRO A 135 21.54 -9.77 2.41
CA PRO A 135 22.90 -9.84 1.89
C PRO A 135 23.48 -8.50 1.43
N TRP A 136 22.68 -7.63 0.79
CA TRP A 136 23.08 -6.29 0.35
C TRP A 136 23.25 -5.35 1.54
N LEU A 137 22.34 -5.36 2.51
CA LEU A 137 22.48 -4.60 3.75
C LEU A 137 23.80 -4.95 4.47
N LYS A 138 24.12 -6.25 4.57
CA LYS A 138 25.40 -6.73 5.12
C LYS A 138 26.60 -6.31 4.28
N LYS A 139 26.55 -6.51 2.96
CA LYS A 139 27.62 -6.13 2.02
C LYS A 139 27.96 -4.64 2.06
N HIS A 140 26.97 -3.80 2.32
CA HIS A 140 27.11 -2.35 2.44
C HIS A 140 27.42 -1.89 3.89
N ASN A 141 27.66 -2.81 4.83
CA ASN A 141 27.91 -2.54 6.25
C ASN A 141 26.86 -1.61 6.87
N ILE A 142 25.59 -1.88 6.58
CA ILE A 142 24.47 -1.11 7.12
C ILE A 142 24.18 -1.59 8.54
N ASP A 143 24.11 -0.62 9.45
CA ASP A 143 24.01 -0.78 10.89
C ASP A 143 22.55 -0.86 11.35
N THR A 144 21.71 0.08 10.89
CA THR A 144 20.32 0.23 11.34
C THR A 144 19.38 0.44 10.16
N VAL A 145 18.25 -0.29 10.14
CA VAL A 145 17.23 -0.20 9.09
C VAL A 145 15.83 -0.09 9.70
N LEU A 146 15.08 0.94 9.31
CA LEU A 146 13.65 1.03 9.57
C LEU A 146 12.87 0.25 8.50
N LEU A 147 12.16 -0.79 8.93
CA LEU A 147 11.27 -1.59 8.10
C LEU A 147 9.85 -0.99 8.14
N LEU A 148 9.34 -0.57 6.98
CA LEU A 148 7.97 -0.06 6.83
C LEU A 148 7.10 -1.11 6.13
N THR A 149 5.99 -1.45 6.77
CA THR A 149 5.06 -2.52 6.39
C THR A 149 3.64 -2.19 6.88
N ASP A 150 2.66 -3.08 6.72
CA ASP A 150 1.36 -2.90 7.38
C ASP A 150 1.47 -3.08 8.90
N ALA A 151 0.66 -2.35 9.65
CA ALA A 151 0.67 -2.33 11.12
C ALA A 151 0.69 -3.74 11.73
N ALA A 152 -0.20 -4.62 11.26
CA ALA A 152 -0.35 -6.02 11.73
C ALA A 152 0.78 -6.97 11.30
N SER A 153 1.75 -6.50 10.50
CA SER A 153 2.92 -7.26 10.09
C SER A 153 4.20 -6.78 10.75
N THR A 154 4.23 -5.62 11.40
CA THR A 154 5.45 -5.02 11.99
C THR A 154 6.20 -5.97 12.93
N TYR A 155 5.53 -6.59 13.92
CA TYR A 155 6.19 -7.56 14.83
C TYR A 155 6.80 -8.74 14.06
N ARG A 156 6.02 -9.32 13.14
CA ARG A 156 6.41 -10.46 12.29
C ARG A 156 7.61 -10.13 11.41
N VAL A 157 7.57 -8.98 10.75
CA VAL A 157 8.61 -8.45 9.86
C VAL A 157 9.90 -8.26 10.64
N LYS A 158 9.87 -7.53 11.76
CA LYS A 158 11.05 -7.31 12.62
C LYS A 158 11.68 -8.64 13.03
N ARG A 159 10.87 -9.60 13.50
CA ARG A 159 11.33 -10.95 13.88
C ARG A 159 11.99 -11.70 12.72
N ILE A 160 11.37 -11.72 11.53
CA ILE A 160 11.91 -12.42 10.34
C ILE A 160 13.28 -11.85 9.99
N PHE A 161 13.37 -10.52 9.89
CA PHE A 161 14.60 -9.83 9.52
C PHE A 161 15.71 -10.05 10.54
N GLN A 162 15.44 -9.89 11.84
CA GLN A 162 16.39 -10.14 12.92
C GLN A 162 16.86 -11.60 12.97
N LYS A 163 15.95 -12.58 12.76
CA LYS A 163 16.29 -14.00 12.77
C LYS A 163 17.20 -14.39 11.59
N LEU A 164 16.95 -13.83 10.41
CA LEU A 164 17.76 -14.08 9.21
C LEU A 164 19.07 -13.28 9.18
N SER A 165 19.13 -12.08 9.77
CA SER A 165 20.36 -11.30 9.87
C SER A 165 21.31 -11.81 10.96
N GLY A 166 20.77 -12.40 12.03
CA GLY A 166 21.51 -12.49 13.29
C GLY A 166 21.78 -11.09 13.84
N ASN A 167 23.01 -10.85 14.28
CA ASN A 167 23.35 -9.66 15.08
C ASN A 167 23.40 -8.31 14.33
N SER A 168 23.41 -8.31 12.99
CA SER A 168 23.51 -7.08 12.18
C SER A 168 22.92 -7.29 10.78
N PRO A 169 22.18 -6.32 10.20
CA PRO A 169 21.77 -5.03 10.77
C PRO A 169 20.80 -5.14 11.95
N VAL A 170 20.64 -4.05 12.70
CA VAL A 170 19.55 -3.86 13.67
C VAL A 170 18.31 -3.34 12.94
N TYR A 171 17.17 -4.00 13.18
CA TYR A 171 15.90 -3.62 12.58
C TYR A 171 14.97 -2.96 13.58
N VAL A 172 14.35 -1.87 13.15
CA VAL A 172 13.27 -1.17 13.84
C VAL A 172 12.03 -1.12 12.95
N THR A 173 10.83 -1.02 13.52
CA THR A 173 9.56 -0.91 12.79
C THR A 173 8.71 0.22 13.35
N LYS A 174 7.94 0.88 12.47
CA LYS A 174 6.96 1.89 12.88
C LYS A 174 5.55 1.46 12.51
N ASP A 175 4.59 1.71 13.41
CA ASP A 175 3.17 1.66 13.05
C ASP A 175 2.76 2.98 12.38
N ILE A 176 2.53 2.93 11.08
CA ILE A 176 2.05 4.07 10.28
C ILE A 176 0.53 4.31 10.40
N HIS A 177 -0.19 3.58 11.27
CA HIS A 177 -1.61 3.78 11.59
C HIS A 177 -2.53 3.73 10.35
N HIS A 178 -2.35 2.68 9.54
CA HIS A 178 -3.08 2.49 8.29
C HIS A 178 -4.58 2.25 8.52
N VAL A 179 -5.43 2.92 7.71
CA VAL A 179 -6.90 2.87 7.78
C VAL A 179 -7.52 1.47 7.72
N THR A 180 -6.79 0.47 7.19
CA THR A 180 -7.25 -0.92 7.08
C THR A 180 -7.13 -1.73 8.37
N TYR A 181 -6.35 -1.27 9.37
CA TYR A 181 -6.12 -1.99 10.62
C TYR A 181 -5.89 -1.06 11.81
N ASN A 182 -6.79 -1.13 12.80
CA ASN A 182 -6.62 -0.47 14.09
C ASN A 182 -6.51 -1.55 15.18
N PRO A 183 -5.39 -1.66 15.91
CA PRO A 183 -5.19 -2.71 16.91
C PRO A 183 -6.14 -2.59 18.12
N ASN A 184 -6.60 -1.39 18.46
CA ASN A 184 -7.49 -1.15 19.61
C ASN A 184 -8.92 -1.68 19.37
N CYS A 185 -9.36 -1.76 18.11
CA CYS A 185 -10.72 -2.14 17.74
C CYS A 185 -10.75 -3.07 16.51
N TRP A 186 -9.74 -3.92 16.36
CA TRP A 186 -9.50 -4.77 15.19
C TRP A 186 -10.71 -5.65 14.82
N TYR A 187 -11.53 -6.00 15.81
CA TYR A 187 -12.73 -6.81 15.66
C TYR A 187 -13.94 -6.06 15.08
N SER A 188 -13.92 -4.72 15.03
CA SER A 188 -15.07 -3.89 14.61
C SER A 188 -15.31 -3.93 13.09
N ASN A 189 -14.28 -3.66 12.28
CA ASN A 189 -14.36 -3.63 10.82
C ASN A 189 -13.98 -4.99 10.20
N ARG A 190 -14.66 -5.36 9.10
CA ARG A 190 -14.36 -6.55 8.30
C ARG A 190 -12.92 -6.58 7.81
N GLU A 191 -12.38 -5.46 7.33
CA GLU A 191 -11.02 -5.45 6.77
C GLU A 191 -9.98 -5.62 7.89
N SER A 192 -10.14 -4.93 9.03
CA SER A 192 -9.32 -5.15 10.22
C SER A 192 -9.35 -6.62 10.71
N ARG A 193 -10.54 -7.27 10.71
CA ARG A 193 -10.66 -8.71 11.04
C ARG A 193 -9.90 -9.62 10.07
N LYS A 194 -9.90 -9.33 8.76
CA LYS A 194 -9.11 -10.10 7.78
C LYS A 194 -7.60 -9.89 8.00
N THR A 195 -7.19 -8.64 8.22
CA THR A 195 -5.79 -8.28 8.41
C THR A 195 -5.24 -8.90 9.70
N TRP A 196 -6.03 -8.88 10.78
CA TRP A 196 -5.75 -9.62 12.03
C TRP A 196 -5.53 -11.12 11.77
N LEU A 197 -6.49 -11.78 11.11
CA LEU A 197 -6.43 -13.23 10.86
C LEU A 197 -5.25 -13.61 9.96
N ARG A 198 -5.00 -12.82 8.90
CA ARG A 198 -3.84 -13.01 8.02
C ARG A 198 -2.53 -12.75 8.75
N GLY A 199 -2.45 -11.73 9.60
CA GLY A 199 -1.28 -11.41 10.41
C GLY A 199 -0.91 -12.56 11.34
N TRP A 200 -1.88 -13.11 12.07
CA TRP A 200 -1.67 -14.30 12.92
C TRP A 200 -1.28 -15.55 12.13
N ALA A 201 -1.98 -15.86 11.04
CA ALA A 201 -1.68 -17.02 10.21
C ALA A 201 -0.26 -16.92 9.60
N ALA A 202 0.11 -15.75 9.08
CA ALA A 202 1.43 -15.50 8.50
C ALA A 202 2.53 -15.43 9.56
N LEU A 203 2.23 -14.99 10.79
CA LEU A 203 3.16 -15.03 11.92
C LEU A 203 3.46 -16.47 12.29
N PHE A 204 2.45 -17.32 12.47
CA PHE A 204 2.62 -18.74 12.75
C PHE A 204 3.38 -19.47 11.63
N ALA A 205 3.03 -19.23 10.36
CA ALA A 205 3.78 -19.74 9.22
C ALA A 205 5.27 -19.34 9.30
N SER A 206 5.57 -18.07 9.59
CA SER A 206 6.96 -17.61 9.75
C SER A 206 7.72 -18.18 10.96
N TYR A 207 7.06 -18.87 11.89
CA TYR A 207 7.75 -19.68 12.91
C TYR A 207 8.16 -21.05 12.36
N LEU A 208 7.31 -21.67 11.53
CA LEU A 208 7.58 -22.95 10.87
C LEU A 208 8.61 -22.80 9.74
N ASP A 209 8.43 -21.79 8.88
CA ASP A 209 9.31 -21.52 7.73
C ASP A 209 10.74 -21.14 8.15
N LEU A 210 10.89 -20.56 9.36
CA LEU A 210 12.18 -20.20 9.96
C LEU A 210 12.68 -21.22 11.01
N PHE A 211 12.03 -22.38 11.11
CA PHE A 211 12.48 -23.46 11.98
C PHE A 211 13.72 -24.12 11.38
N ASN A 212 14.82 -24.11 12.13
CA ASN A 212 16.12 -24.61 11.68
C ASN A 212 16.71 -23.90 10.43
N THR A 213 16.40 -22.61 10.25
CA THR A 213 17.05 -21.74 9.25
C THR A 213 18.24 -21.01 9.86
N ASP A 214 19.36 -21.05 9.13
CA ASP A 214 20.59 -20.32 9.44
C ASP A 214 20.49 -18.83 9.10
N THR A 215 21.49 -18.05 9.54
CA THR A 215 21.59 -16.62 9.22
C THR A 215 22.21 -16.39 7.86
N LEU A 216 21.70 -15.43 7.10
CA LEU A 216 22.17 -15.08 5.76
C LEU A 216 23.49 -14.30 5.82
N GLU A 217 24.44 -14.65 4.98
CA GLU A 217 25.70 -13.93 4.80
C GLU A 217 25.62 -12.90 3.65
N ALA A 218 26.64 -12.05 3.53
CA ALA A 218 26.76 -11.10 2.41
C ALA A 218 26.95 -11.78 1.04
N VAL A 219 27.33 -13.06 1.03
CA VAL A 219 27.54 -13.88 -0.18
C VAL A 219 26.24 -14.50 -0.71
N ASP A 220 25.18 -14.61 0.09
CA ASP A 220 23.90 -15.28 -0.26
C ASP A 220 22.98 -14.43 -1.17
N SER A 221 23.60 -13.53 -1.95
CA SER A 221 22.97 -12.54 -2.81
C SER A 221 22.21 -13.19 -3.99
N SER A 222 20.91 -13.47 -3.80
CA SER A 222 20.04 -14.16 -4.77
C SER A 222 19.09 -13.26 -5.57
N TYR A 223 19.33 -11.94 -5.61
CA TYR A 223 18.43 -10.96 -6.25
C TYR A 223 18.03 -11.32 -7.69
N TYR A 224 16.73 -11.23 -7.97
CA TYR A 224 16.21 -11.38 -9.34
C TYR A 224 16.74 -10.31 -10.31
N LYS A 225 16.87 -9.06 -9.86
CA LYS A 225 17.52 -7.96 -10.56
C LYS A 225 18.35 -7.16 -9.54
N PRO A 226 19.51 -6.62 -9.92
CA PRO A 226 20.36 -5.88 -8.99
C PRO A 226 19.64 -4.64 -8.44
N ILE A 227 19.89 -4.33 -7.16
CA ILE A 227 19.44 -3.10 -6.52
C ILE A 227 20.18 -1.92 -7.14
N LYS A 228 19.45 -0.88 -7.56
CA LYS A 228 19.98 0.30 -8.25
C LYS A 228 19.44 1.58 -7.66
N SER A 229 20.20 2.66 -7.75
CA SER A 229 19.68 3.99 -7.44
C SER A 229 18.71 4.47 -8.53
N TYR A 230 17.79 5.37 -8.18
CA TYR A 230 16.87 6.00 -9.12
C TYR A 230 17.62 6.79 -10.22
N ALA A 231 18.78 7.37 -9.87
CA ALA A 231 19.70 8.01 -10.80
C ALA A 231 20.26 7.04 -11.86
N GLU A 232 20.57 5.81 -11.47
CA GLU A 232 21.02 4.75 -12.39
C GLU A 232 19.86 4.24 -13.25
N TYR A 233 18.72 3.92 -12.63
CA TYR A 233 17.50 3.49 -13.33
C TYR A 233 17.07 4.50 -14.42
N LYS A 234 17.04 5.80 -14.12
CA LYS A 234 16.69 6.82 -15.12
C LYS A 234 17.74 6.97 -16.23
N ARG A 235 19.02 6.70 -15.98
CA ARG A 235 20.06 6.69 -17.03
C ARG A 235 19.82 5.54 -18.02
N GLU A 236 19.62 4.33 -17.51
CA GLU A 236 19.34 3.15 -18.34
C GLU A 236 18.02 3.27 -19.11
N PHE A 237 16.97 3.77 -18.45
CA PHE A 237 15.68 3.99 -19.10
C PHE A 237 15.79 5.01 -20.23
N ARG A 238 16.57 6.08 -20.06
CA ARG A 238 16.83 7.08 -21.12
C ARG A 238 17.68 6.53 -22.26
N SER A 239 18.72 5.74 -22.01
CA SER A 239 19.54 5.14 -23.09
C SER A 239 18.74 4.18 -23.98
N ASN A 240 17.73 3.51 -23.41
CA ASN A 240 16.82 2.63 -24.16
C ASN A 240 15.82 3.40 -25.04
N VAL A 241 15.55 4.68 -24.74
CA VAL A 241 14.70 5.56 -25.56
C VAL A 241 15.58 6.41 -26.48
N ASN A 242 16.02 5.81 -27.59
CA ASN A 242 16.87 6.49 -28.57
C ASN A 242 16.06 7.49 -29.42
N LEU A 243 15.81 8.68 -28.85
CA LEU A 243 15.06 9.78 -29.47
C LEU A 243 15.67 10.24 -30.80
N GLN A 244 17.00 10.18 -30.94
CA GLN A 244 17.71 10.54 -32.17
C GLN A 244 17.36 9.63 -33.36
N LYS A 245 16.95 8.38 -33.11
CA LYS A 245 16.43 7.45 -34.13
C LYS A 245 14.94 7.67 -34.45
N LEU A 246 14.22 8.45 -33.63
CA LEU A 246 12.80 8.77 -33.80
C LEU A 246 12.58 10.12 -34.47
N LEU A 247 13.45 11.11 -34.21
CA LEU A 247 13.39 12.45 -34.83
C LEU A 247 13.25 12.44 -36.37
N PRO A 248 14.14 11.79 -37.16
CA PRO A 248 13.98 11.79 -38.62
C PRO A 248 12.68 11.14 -39.08
N LYS A 249 12.20 10.08 -38.40
CA LYS A 249 10.90 9.46 -38.71
C LYS A 249 9.70 10.35 -38.42
N ILE A 250 9.82 11.29 -37.48
CA ILE A 250 8.79 12.27 -37.17
C ILE A 250 8.83 13.39 -38.22
N GLU A 251 10.02 13.89 -38.57
CA GLU A 251 10.20 14.91 -39.61
C GLU A 251 9.71 14.43 -40.99
N ASP A 252 10.07 13.22 -41.41
CA ASP A 252 9.62 12.61 -42.67
C ASP A 252 8.10 12.45 -42.69
N LYS A 253 7.50 12.10 -41.54
CA LYS A 253 6.03 11.96 -41.42
C LYS A 253 5.32 13.31 -41.47
N ILE A 254 5.86 14.33 -40.81
CA ILE A 254 5.34 15.71 -40.87
C ILE A 254 5.42 16.25 -42.30
N LYS A 255 6.54 16.05 -43.01
CA LYS A 255 6.65 16.40 -44.44
C LYS A 255 5.58 15.69 -45.27
N THR A 256 5.47 14.37 -45.14
CA THR A 256 4.48 13.54 -45.86
C THR A 256 3.02 13.93 -45.56
N GLU A 257 2.71 14.40 -44.34
CA GLU A 257 1.38 14.88 -43.99
C GLU A 257 1.14 16.31 -44.53
N SER A 258 2.13 17.21 -44.50
CA SER A 258 2.05 18.56 -45.12
C SER A 258 1.92 18.55 -46.65
N GLU A 259 2.56 17.57 -47.31
CA GLU A 259 2.40 17.31 -48.75
C GLU A 259 1.00 16.78 -49.10
N LYS A 260 0.32 16.11 -48.15
CA LYS A 260 -1.06 15.63 -48.35
C LYS A 260 -2.12 16.71 -48.08
N GLU A 261 -1.83 17.71 -47.25
CA GLU A 261 -2.71 18.86 -47.08
C GLU A 261 -2.60 19.82 -48.27
N THR A 262 -1.39 20.11 -48.75
CA THR A 262 -1.19 20.95 -49.96
C THR A 262 -1.82 20.35 -51.23
N VAL A 263 -1.87 19.01 -51.35
CA VAL A 263 -2.61 18.32 -52.44
C VAL A 263 -4.14 18.38 -52.27
N LYS A 264 -4.67 18.59 -51.06
CA LYS A 264 -6.13 18.74 -50.85
C LYS A 264 -6.64 20.14 -51.17
N ASP A 265 -5.89 21.18 -50.82
CA ASP A 265 -6.30 22.57 -51.11
C ASP A 265 -6.12 22.91 -52.60
N SER A 266 -5.10 22.36 -53.27
CA SER A 266 -4.91 22.58 -54.72
C SER A 266 -5.97 21.92 -55.61
N VAL A 267 -6.75 20.94 -55.11
CA VAL A 267 -7.89 20.34 -55.84
C VAL A 267 -9.20 21.12 -55.67
N LYS A 268 -9.28 22.04 -54.69
CA LYS A 268 -10.53 22.72 -54.34
C LYS A 268 -10.72 24.10 -55.01
N THR A 269 -9.71 24.60 -55.71
CA THR A 269 -9.71 25.95 -56.31
C THR A 269 -9.94 25.94 -57.84
N SER A 270 -10.31 24.80 -58.44
CA SER A 270 -10.46 24.68 -59.89
C SER A 270 -11.66 23.84 -60.36
N VAL A 271 -12.88 24.12 -59.87
CA VAL A 271 -14.13 24.13 -60.66
C VAL A 271 -15.17 24.99 -59.92
N THR A 272 -15.28 26.28 -60.24
CA THR A 272 -16.50 27.07 -60.03
C THR A 272 -16.51 28.25 -61.01
N GLU A 273 -16.93 28.01 -62.25
CA GLU A 273 -17.66 28.99 -63.09
C GLU A 273 -18.02 28.39 -64.46
N SER A 274 -19.26 27.88 -64.58
CA SER A 274 -20.11 28.07 -65.76
C SER A 274 -21.50 27.51 -65.50
N SER A 275 -22.48 28.41 -65.51
CA SER A 275 -23.87 28.17 -65.12
C SER A 275 -24.73 27.85 -66.34
N LYS A 276 -25.66 26.88 -66.24
CA LYS A 276 -27.14 27.13 -66.31
C LYS A 276 -28.00 25.88 -66.64
N THR A 277 -28.98 25.66 -65.75
CA THR A 277 -30.43 25.53 -66.09
C THR A 277 -31.01 24.22 -66.68
N GLN A 278 -31.81 23.53 -65.83
CA GLN A 278 -33.04 22.74 -66.12
C GLN A 278 -32.96 21.50 -67.04
N GLU A 279 -33.77 20.43 -66.90
CA GLU A 279 -34.77 20.00 -65.89
C GLU A 279 -35.15 18.51 -66.13
N LYS A 280 -35.76 17.85 -65.11
CA LYS A 280 -36.53 16.57 -65.15
C LYS A 280 -35.81 15.20 -65.28
N ALA A 281 -35.91 14.45 -64.16
CA ALA A 281 -36.38 13.07 -63.93
C ALA A 281 -36.87 12.21 -65.14
N PRO A 282 -36.91 10.83 -65.06
CA PRO A 282 -37.19 10.08 -63.82
C PRO A 282 -36.60 8.65 -63.59
N GLU A 283 -36.90 8.16 -62.37
CA GLU A 283 -37.22 6.77 -61.94
C GLU A 283 -36.19 5.64 -61.73
N LYS A 284 -36.39 4.97 -60.56
CA LYS A 284 -36.22 3.53 -60.24
C LYS A 284 -34.79 2.93 -60.19
N ALA A 285 -34.47 1.98 -59.29
CA ALA A 285 -35.19 1.42 -58.14
C ALA A 285 -34.22 0.71 -57.15
N GLN A 286 -34.65 0.59 -55.87
CA GLN A 286 -34.44 -0.54 -54.92
C GLN A 286 -33.02 -1.13 -54.68
N ALA A 287 -32.66 -1.62 -53.48
CA ALA A 287 -33.23 -1.54 -52.13
C ALA A 287 -32.21 -2.15 -51.13
N LYS A 288 -32.53 -2.06 -49.82
CA LYS A 288 -31.93 -2.78 -48.67
C LYS A 288 -30.56 -2.31 -48.15
N GLU A 289 -30.30 -2.30 -46.85
CA GLU A 289 -31.19 -2.12 -45.68
C GLU A 289 -30.30 -1.74 -44.48
N THR A 290 -30.40 -0.50 -44.01
CA THR A 290 -29.92 -0.06 -42.68
C THR A 290 -31.01 -0.41 -41.63
N PRO A 291 -30.79 -0.40 -40.28
CA PRO A 291 -30.20 0.75 -39.56
C PRO A 291 -29.50 0.55 -38.19
N LYS A 292 -28.78 1.63 -37.78
CA LYS A 292 -28.70 2.29 -36.43
C LYS A 292 -28.55 1.44 -35.15
N ALA A 293 -27.77 1.82 -34.14
CA ALA A 293 -26.98 3.04 -33.81
C ALA A 293 -27.74 4.39 -33.72
N THR A 294 -28.19 4.73 -32.50
CA THR A 294 -28.40 6.09 -31.93
C THR A 294 -28.45 5.91 -30.39
N ALA A 295 -27.71 6.57 -29.50
CA ALA A 295 -27.18 7.94 -29.34
C ALA A 295 -28.00 8.80 -28.35
N LYS A 296 -27.30 9.34 -27.33
CA LYS A 296 -27.49 10.64 -26.62
C LYS A 296 -28.89 11.06 -26.11
N GLU A 297 -28.98 11.42 -24.82
CA GLU A 297 -29.08 12.83 -24.35
C GLU A 297 -29.10 13.00 -22.80
N THR A 298 -28.82 14.23 -22.34
CA THR A 298 -28.96 14.83 -20.99
C THR A 298 -29.85 16.11 -21.16
N PRO A 299 -30.20 16.99 -20.17
CA PRO A 299 -29.75 17.19 -18.77
C PRO A 299 -30.90 17.55 -17.76
N LYS A 300 -30.60 18.34 -16.69
CA LYS A 300 -31.47 19.10 -15.73
C LYS A 300 -32.02 18.33 -14.50
N ASP A 301 -32.24 18.93 -13.32
CA ASP A 301 -31.86 20.25 -12.74
C ASP A 301 -32.06 20.25 -11.20
N LYS A 302 -31.63 21.36 -10.54
CA LYS A 302 -32.07 21.92 -9.23
C LYS A 302 -31.43 21.48 -7.90
N ALA A 303 -31.43 22.46 -6.99
CA ALA A 303 -30.71 22.54 -5.72
C ALA A 303 -31.66 22.68 -4.51
N ALA A 304 -31.12 22.55 -3.30
CA ALA A 304 -31.66 23.16 -2.08
C ALA A 304 -30.55 23.41 -1.05
N GLU A 305 -30.46 24.65 -0.55
CA GLU A 305 -29.60 25.01 0.59
C GLU A 305 -30.28 24.64 1.93
N LYS A 306 -29.49 24.38 2.98
CA LYS A 306 -29.78 24.97 4.30
C LYS A 306 -28.55 25.07 5.20
N LYS A 307 -28.27 26.31 5.63
CA LYS A 307 -27.59 26.64 6.91
C LYS A 307 -28.60 26.37 8.06
N THR A 308 -28.28 26.35 9.34
CA THR A 308 -27.11 26.80 10.11
C THR A 308 -26.52 25.59 10.87
N ASP A 309 -25.66 25.64 11.90
CA ASP A 309 -25.23 26.75 12.77
C ASP A 309 -23.84 26.51 13.40
N ALA A 310 -23.32 27.53 14.07
CA ALA A 310 -22.08 27.47 14.85
C ALA A 310 -22.31 28.06 16.25
N LYS A 311 -21.88 27.36 17.30
CA LYS A 311 -21.92 27.86 18.69
C LYS A 311 -20.52 28.15 19.20
N ALA A 312 -20.19 29.44 19.25
CA ALA A 312 -18.92 29.96 19.77
C ALA A 312 -18.82 29.82 21.32
N PRO A 313 -17.60 29.84 21.89
CA PRO A 313 -17.37 29.61 23.32
C PRO A 313 -17.66 30.85 24.17
N ASN A 314 -18.15 30.64 25.40
CA ASN A 314 -18.34 31.71 26.39
C ASN A 314 -17.08 31.90 27.26
N LYS A 315 -16.88 33.10 27.81
CA LYS A 315 -15.59 33.58 28.31
C LYS A 315 -15.69 34.15 29.74
N THR A 316 -14.73 33.79 30.61
CA THR A 316 -14.31 34.53 31.85
C THR A 316 -15.32 34.61 33.03
N PRO A 317 -14.91 34.99 34.29
CA PRO A 317 -13.55 35.25 34.83
C PRO A 317 -13.21 34.73 36.28
N ALA A 318 -11.93 34.92 36.64
CA ALA A 318 -11.39 35.41 37.94
C ALA A 318 -10.96 34.47 39.11
N LYS A 319 -9.77 34.82 39.68
CA LYS A 319 -9.30 34.72 41.10
C LYS A 319 -8.98 33.31 41.67
N GLN A 320 -8.07 33.12 42.65
CA GLN A 320 -6.92 33.88 43.21
C GLN A 320 -6.09 32.96 44.15
N GLY A 321 -4.82 33.29 44.46
CA GLY A 321 -3.98 32.60 45.48
C GLY A 321 -2.79 31.83 44.86
N LYS A 322 -1.50 32.09 45.16
CA LYS A 322 -0.81 32.74 46.29
C LYS A 322 -0.68 31.89 47.56
N LYS A 323 0.15 30.84 47.50
CA LYS A 323 1.33 30.66 48.36
C LYS A 323 2.28 29.63 47.75
#